data_AF-A0A358A3Z7-F1
#
_entry.id   AF-A0A358A3Z7-F1
#
_cell.length_a   1.000
_cell.length_b   1.000
_cell.length_c   1.000
_cell.angle_alpha   90.00
_cell.angle_beta   90.00
_cell.angle_gamma   90.00
#
_symmetry.space_group_name_H-M   'P 1'
#
loop_
_entity.id
_entity.type
_entity.pdbx_description
1 polymer ?
#
loop_
_entity_poly.entity_id
_entity_poly.type
_entity_poly.pdbx_seq_one_letter_code
_entity_poly.pdbx_strand_id
1 'polypeptide(L)' 'MHVDVLEHPVVAAQLTELRDAATDRRRFRQLLHQVARALVFEAASTIPTTPVTVESPMGRAD' A
#
# COMPACT_ATOMS: atom_id res chain seq x y z
N MET A 1 -13.12 -17.50 -9.50
CA MET A 1 -12.77 -16.10 -9.19
C MET A 1 -11.92 -16.14 -7.92
N HIS A 2 -10.67 -15.67 -7.99
CA HIS A 2 -9.77 -15.61 -6.84
C HIS A 2 -9.85 -14.21 -6.21
N VAL A 3 -9.83 -14.14 -4.88
CA VAL A 3 -9.98 -12.90 -4.11
C VAL A 3 -8.96 -12.92 -2.99
N ASP A 4 -8.12 -11.89 -2.93
CA ASP A 4 -7.15 -11.67 -1.86
C ASP A 4 -7.72 -10.66 -0.86
N VAL A 5 -7.73 -11.04 0.43
CA VAL A 5 -8.15 -10.17 1.52
C VAL A 5 -6.92 -9.69 2.27
N LEU A 6 -6.72 -8.37 2.31
CA LEU A 6 -5.59 -7.77 3.01
C LEU A 6 -5.82 -7.77 4.54
N GLU A 7 -5.24 -8.74 5.22
CA GLU A 7 -5.25 -8.85 6.69
C GLU A 7 -4.11 -8.06 7.34
N HIS A 8 -4.21 -6.73 7.31
CA HIS A 8 -3.24 -5.84 7.96
C HIS A 8 -3.89 -4.97 9.05
N PRO A 9 -3.45 -5.02 10.33
CA PRO A 9 -4.14 -4.37 11.44
C PRO A 9 -4.24 -2.85 11.28
N VAL A 10 -3.21 -2.20 10.73
CA VAL A 10 -3.24 -0.75 10.46
C VAL A 10 -4.27 -0.40 9.38
N VAL A 11 -4.39 -1.24 8.34
CA VAL A 11 -5.35 -1.00 7.25
C VAL A 11 -6.77 -1.20 7.76
N ALA A 12 -7.00 -2.20 8.61
CA ALA A 12 -8.29 -2.43 9.26
C ALA A 12 -8.71 -1.25 10.15
N ALA A 13 -7.79 -0.69 10.94
CA ALA A 13 -8.05 0.49 11.76
C ALA A 13 -8.37 1.72 10.89
N GLN A 14 -7.59 1.96 9.83
CA GLN A 14 -7.84 3.04 8.88
C GLN A 14 -9.16 2.89 8.15
N LEU A 15 -9.54 1.67 7.75
CA LEU A 15 -10.80 1.38 7.08
C LEU A 15 -11.99 1.57 8.03
N THR A 16 -11.82 1.24 9.32
CA THR A 16 -12.82 1.48 10.36
C THR A 16 -13.11 2.97 10.48
N GLU A 17 -12.07 3.81 10.62
CA GLU A 17 -12.22 5.26 10.67
C GLU A 17 -12.80 5.82 9.36
N LEU A 18 -12.36 5.30 8.21
CA LEU A 18 -12.85 5.74 6.90
C LEU A 18 -14.36 5.51 6.72
N ARG A 19 -14.90 4.44 7.32
CA ARG A 19 -16.32 4.07 7.26
C ARG A 19 -17.20 4.80 8.28
N ASP A 20 -16.60 5.46 9.27
CA ASP A 20 -17.36 6.22 10.26
C ASP A 20 -18.02 7.44 9.58
N ALA A 21 -19.32 7.60 9.80
CA ALA A 21 -20.11 8.69 9.25
C ALA A 21 -19.71 10.07 9.81
N ALA A 22 -19.05 10.10 10.99
CA ALA A 22 -18.53 11.32 11.59
C ALA A 22 -17.20 11.79 10.94
N THR A 23 -16.55 10.95 10.12
CA THR A 23 -15.26 11.28 9.51
C THR A 23 -15.39 12.43 8.50
N ASP A 24 -14.68 13.52 8.76
CA ASP A 24 -14.73 14.70 7.90
C ASP A 24 -14.11 14.46 6.51
N ARG A 25 -14.45 15.32 5.56
CA ARG A 25 -14.03 15.19 4.15
C ARG A 25 -12.52 15.15 3.96
N ARG A 26 -11.75 15.91 4.74
CA ARG A 26 -10.28 15.96 4.62
C ARG A 26 -9.69 14.67 5.13
N ARG A 27 -10.14 14.21 6.30
CA ARG A 27 -9.68 12.97 6.91
C ARG A 27 -10.05 11.74 6.08
N PHE A 28 -11.27 11.69 5.56
CA PHE A 28 -11.72 10.64 4.65
C PHE A 28 -10.78 10.48 3.45
N ARG A 29 -10.46 11.58 2.75
CA ARG A 29 -9.54 11.54 1.59
C ARG A 29 -8.16 11.04 1.99
N GLN A 30 -7.64 11.48 3.14
CA GLN A 30 -6.34 11.03 3.63
C GLN A 30 -6.33 9.52 3.87
N LEU A 31 -7.34 8.99 4.58
CA LEU A 31 -7.47 7.56 4.86
C LEU A 31 -7.64 6.76 3.57
N LEU A 32 -8.44 7.26 2.62
CA LEU A 32 -8.64 6.60 1.33
C LEU A 32 -7.31 6.43 0.58
N HIS A 33 -6.48 7.47 0.55
CA HIS A 33 -5.15 7.39 -0.05
C HIS A 33 -4.24 6.39 0.68
N GLN A 34 -4.32 6.31 2.01
CA GLN A 34 -3.52 5.37 2.79
C GLN A 34 -3.93 3.92 2.53
N VAL A 35 -5.23 3.61 2.57
CA VAL A 35 -5.76 2.28 2.27
C VAL A 35 -5.45 1.88 0.83
N ALA A 36 -5.65 2.76 -0.14
CA ALA A 36 -5.34 2.48 -1.54
C ALA A 36 -3.86 2.16 -1.77
N ARG A 37 -2.94 2.86 -1.09
CA ARG A 37 -1.50 2.56 -1.18
C ARG A 37 -1.16 1.18 -0.64
N ALA A 38 -1.77 0.78 0.48
CA ALA A 38 -1.56 -0.55 1.03
C ALA A 38 -2.07 -1.64 0.08
N LEU A 39 -3.24 -1.46 -0.53
CA LEU A 39 -3.76 -2.38 -1.54
C LEU A 39 -2.83 -2.52 -2.74
N VAL A 40 -2.32 -1.40 -3.27
CA VAL A 40 -1.38 -1.44 -4.40
C VAL A 40 -0.06 -2.11 -4.02
N PHE A 41 0.45 -1.88 -2.82
CA PHE A 41 1.66 -2.53 -2.34
C PHE A 41 1.53 -4.06 -2.35
N GLU A 42 0.43 -4.58 -1.82
CA GLU A 42 0.17 -6.02 -1.78
C GLU A 42 -0.10 -6.59 -3.17
N ALA A 43 -0.90 -5.90 -3.99
CA ALA A 43 -1.19 -6.32 -5.35
C ALA A 43 0.06 -6.30 -6.27
N ALA A 44 1.04 -5.45 -5.96
CA ALA A 44 2.29 -5.35 -6.70
C ALA A 44 3.32 -6.43 -6.33
N SER A 45 3.08 -7.22 -5.28
CA SER A 45 4.03 -8.21 -4.77
C SER A 45 4.43 -9.28 -5.80
N THR A 46 3.57 -9.56 -6.78
CA THR A 46 3.79 -10.55 -7.83
C THR A 46 4.24 -9.96 -9.16
N ILE A 47 4.49 -8.64 -9.23
CA ILE A 47 4.95 -8.01 -10.48
C ILE A 47 6.39 -8.50 -10.77
N PRO A 48 6.64 -9.08 -11.95
CA PRO A 48 7.98 -9.58 -12.29
C PRO A 48 8.96 -8.42 -12.41
N THR A 49 10.19 -8.66 -11.95
CA THR A 49 11.31 -7.71 -12.03
C THR A 49 12.48 -8.35 -12.77
N THR A 50 13.41 -7.52 -13.22
CA THR A 50 14.66 -7.95 -13.87
C THR A 50 15.86 -7.32 -13.16
N PRO A 51 16.95 -8.07 -12.93
CA PRO A 51 18.14 -7.53 -12.29
C PRO A 51 18.78 -6.46 -13.18
N VAL A 52 19.27 -5.39 -12.56
CA VAL A 52 20.00 -4.31 -13.22
C VAL A 52 21.13 -3.85 -12.30
N THR A 53 22.36 -3.94 -12.78
CA THR A 53 23.53 -3.41 -12.09
C THR A 53 23.51 -1.88 -12.05
N VAL A 54 23.76 -1.29 -10.88
CA VAL A 54 23.83 0.17 -10.68
C VAL A 54 25.13 0.58 -9.99
N GLU A 55 25.55 1.83 -10.19
CA GLU A 55 26.65 2.43 -9.42
C GLU A 55 26.08 3.09 -8.16
N SER A 56 26.41 2.55 -6.99
CA SER A 56 26.07 3.16 -5.70
C SER A 56 27.24 4.00 -5.18
N PRO A 57 27.06 4.86 -4.16
CA PRO A 57 28.17 5.58 -3.52
C PRO A 57 29.26 4.67 -2.93
N MET A 58 28.97 3.38 -2.71
CA MET A 58 29.91 2.38 -2.18
C MET A 58 30.55 1.52 -3.29
N GLY A 59 30.22 1.78 -4.57
CA GLY A 59 30.67 1.01 -5.72
C GLY A 59 29.53 0.33 -6.49
N ARG A 60 29.89 -0.52 -7.47
CA ARG A 60 28.95 -1.33 -8.27
C ARG A 60 28.13 -2.28 -7.40
N ALA A 61 26.81 -2.28 -7.59
CA ALA A 61 25.85 -3.17 -6.93
C ALA A 61 25.01 -3.91 -7.97
N ASP A 62 24.90 -5.22 -7.81
CA ASP A 62 24.10 -6.15 -8.64
C ASP A 62 22.83 -6.61 -7.91
#